data_AF-A0AA40ZRL3-F1
#
_entry.id   AF-A0AA40ZRL3-F1
#
_cell.length_a   1.000
_cell.length_b   1.000
_cell.length_c   1.000
_cell.angle_alpha   90.00
_cell.angle_beta   90.00
_cell.angle_gamma   90.00
#
_symmetry.space_group_name_H-M   'P 1'
#
loop_
_entity.id
_entity.type
_entity.pdbx_description
1 polymer ?
#
loop_
_entity_poly.entity_id
_entity_poly.type
_entity_poly.pdbx_seq_one_letter_code
_entity_poly.pdbx_strand_id
1 'polypeptide(L)'
;MALSDFLRINLPYGMRKNDRDEWMFFNREYTSLGNSLNETIDEHSSYYCSYKGINKKLLEQLAEGRYKVNEKGEYICLWFYDDNTNPYQKGKIIPDLWNKYVKKLRLLSKLDRKI
;
A
#
# COMPACT_ATOMS: atom_id res chain seq x y z
N MET A 1 -15.06 -4.23 13.30
CA MET A 1 -15.95 -4.80 12.27
C MET A 1 -15.10 -5.15 11.07
N ALA A 2 -15.35 -6.31 10.45
CA ALA A 2 -14.71 -6.67 9.20
C ALA A 2 -14.97 -5.60 8.12
N LEU A 3 -14.00 -5.37 7.24
CA LEU A 3 -14.20 -4.52 6.07
C LEU A 3 -15.31 -5.08 5.19
N SER A 4 -16.15 -4.21 4.62
CA SER A 4 -17.33 -4.62 3.85
C SER A 4 -17.39 -4.02 2.44
N ASP A 5 -16.44 -3.17 2.06
CA ASP A 5 -16.38 -2.52 0.74
C ASP A 5 -15.14 -2.94 -0.05
N PHE A 6 -15.32 -2.99 -1.36
CA PHE A 6 -14.31 -3.45 -2.30
C PHE A 6 -12.98 -2.71 -2.19
N LEU A 7 -13.02 -1.37 -2.01
CA LEU A 7 -11.82 -0.54 -1.99
C LEU A 7 -10.91 -0.91 -0.82
N ARG A 8 -11.46 -0.97 0.39
CA ARG A 8 -10.66 -1.23 1.59
C ARG A 8 -10.17 -2.68 1.66
N ILE A 9 -10.87 -3.62 1.02
CA ILE A 9 -10.52 -5.05 0.97
C ILE A 9 -9.48 -5.35 -0.11
N ASN A 10 -9.71 -4.88 -1.35
CA ASN A 10 -9.01 -5.36 -2.53
C ASN A 10 -8.01 -4.36 -3.11
N LEU A 11 -8.08 -3.08 -2.71
CA LEU A 11 -7.14 -2.09 -3.19
C LEU A 11 -6.08 -1.79 -2.12
N PRO A 12 -4.83 -1.49 -2.54
CA PRO A 12 -3.75 -1.21 -1.60
C PRO A 12 -4.07 -0.07 -0.63
N TYR A 13 -4.02 -0.34 0.67
CA TYR A 13 -4.00 0.70 1.70
C TYR A 13 -2.60 1.27 1.89
N GLY A 14 -1.59 0.41 1.79
CA GLY A 14 -0.19 0.79 1.91
C GLY A 14 0.75 -0.31 1.47
N MET A 15 2.03 -0.10 1.72
CA MET A 15 3.08 -1.07 1.45
C MET A 15 4.10 -1.11 2.57
N ARG A 16 4.68 -2.28 2.82
CA ARG A 16 5.71 -2.50 3.83
C ARG A 16 6.88 -3.29 3.26
N LYS A 17 8.06 -3.01 3.78
CA LYS A 17 9.32 -3.64 3.41
C LYS A 17 9.66 -4.76 4.40
N ASN A 18 10.21 -5.87 3.91
CA ASN A 18 10.84 -6.87 4.79
C ASN A 18 12.35 -6.59 4.94
N ASP A 19 13.04 -7.47 5.64
CA ASP A 19 14.49 -7.47 5.82
C ASP A 19 15.29 -7.79 4.54
N ARG A 20 14.66 -8.38 3.51
CA ARG A 20 15.24 -8.66 2.18
C ARG A 20 15.12 -7.50 1.19
N ASP A 21 14.70 -6.32 1.64
CA ASP A 21 14.44 -5.14 0.79
C ASP A 21 13.30 -5.35 -0.23
N GLU A 22 12.43 -6.32 0.02
CA GLU A 22 11.26 -6.64 -0.79
C GLU A 22 10.02 -5.94 -0.23
N TRP A 23 9.04 -5.67 -1.10
CA TRP A 23 7.84 -4.95 -0.73
C TRP A 23 6.60 -5.82 -0.88
N MET A 24 5.70 -5.67 0.08
CA MET A 24 4.35 -6.25 0.05
C MET A 24 3.33 -5.13 0.16
N PHE A 25 2.24 -5.24 -0.60
CA PHE A 25 1.07 -4.36 -0.49
C PHE A 25 0.04 -4.97 0.44
N PHE A 26 -0.55 -4.14 1.31
CA PHE A 26 -1.54 -4.57 2.28
C PHE A 26 -2.84 -3.77 2.15
N ASN A 27 -3.96 -4.41 2.51
CA ASN A 27 -5.28 -3.79 2.61
C ASN A 27 -5.46 -3.09 3.97
N ARG A 28 -6.66 -2.58 4.26
CA ARG A 28 -6.89 -1.81 5.49
C ARG A 28 -6.94 -2.65 6.78
N GLU A 29 -6.98 -3.98 6.67
CA GLU A 29 -6.80 -4.95 7.76
C GLU A 29 -5.34 -5.39 7.93
N TYR A 30 -4.40 -4.79 7.18
CA TYR A 30 -2.96 -5.13 7.19
C TYR A 30 -2.65 -6.56 6.71
N THR A 31 -3.58 -7.16 5.94
CA THR A 31 -3.37 -8.42 5.22
C THR A 31 -2.98 -8.14 3.78
N SER A 32 -2.31 -9.07 3.09
CA SER A 32 -1.92 -8.87 1.69
C SER A 32 -3.15 -8.81 0.81
N LEU A 33 -3.01 -8.07 -0.28
CA LEU A 33 -4.03 -8.03 -1.31
C LEU A 33 -4.21 -9.43 -1.92
N GLY A 34 -5.46 -9.87 -1.97
CA GLY A 34 -5.81 -11.20 -2.50
C GLY A 34 -5.66 -12.35 -1.49
N ASN A 35 -5.29 -12.09 -0.23
CA ASN A 35 -5.37 -13.11 0.83
C ASN A 35 -6.81 -13.20 1.38
N SER A 36 -7.57 -14.18 0.91
CA SER A 36 -8.96 -14.42 1.34
C SER A 36 -9.08 -14.97 2.77
N LEU A 37 -8.00 -15.52 3.32
CA LEU A 37 -7.99 -16.13 4.66
C LEU A 37 -7.74 -15.11 5.76
N ASN A 38 -7.36 -13.86 5.41
CA ASN A 38 -7.02 -12.81 6.37
C ASN A 38 -5.95 -13.22 7.41
N GLU A 39 -5.09 -14.15 7.03
CA GLU A 39 -4.05 -14.68 7.90
C GLU A 39 -2.88 -13.70 8.07
N THR A 40 -2.14 -13.86 9.17
CA THR A 40 -0.90 -13.12 9.38
C THR A 40 0.12 -13.57 8.34
N ILE A 41 0.71 -12.60 7.64
CA ILE A 41 1.62 -12.89 6.54
C ILE A 41 3.05 -12.88 7.03
N ASP A 42 3.70 -14.03 6.84
CA ASP A 42 5.12 -14.23 6.99
C ASP A 42 5.92 -13.24 6.11
N GLU A 43 6.96 -12.65 6.70
CA GLU A 43 7.78 -11.63 6.05
C GLU A 43 8.64 -12.14 4.90
N HIS A 44 8.70 -13.46 4.70
CA HIS A 44 9.39 -14.12 3.60
C HIS A 44 8.44 -14.86 2.66
N SER A 45 7.13 -14.64 2.78
CA SER A 45 6.13 -15.22 1.90
C SER A 45 6.23 -14.70 0.46
N SER A 46 5.60 -15.42 -0.47
CA SER A 46 5.54 -15.06 -1.90
C SER A 46 4.76 -13.77 -2.21
N TYR A 47 4.16 -13.12 -1.19
CA TYR A 47 3.52 -11.81 -1.34
C TYR A 47 4.52 -10.66 -1.36
N TYR A 48 5.75 -10.90 -0.91
CA TYR A 48 6.84 -9.94 -1.01
C TYR A 48 7.51 -10.04 -2.37
N CYS A 49 7.77 -8.87 -2.97
CA CYS A 49 8.37 -8.77 -4.28
C CYS A 49 9.36 -7.61 -4.34
N SER A 50 10.49 -7.85 -4.98
CA SER A 50 11.45 -6.82 -5.34
C SER A 50 11.03 -6.12 -6.63
N TYR A 51 11.00 -4.79 -6.63
CA TYR A 51 10.62 -3.98 -7.80
C TYR A 51 11.74 -3.05 -8.25
N LYS A 52 11.92 -2.94 -9.58
CA LYS A 52 12.73 -1.90 -10.23
C LYS A 52 11.99 -0.57 -10.12
N GLY A 53 12.74 0.52 -9.90
CA GLY A 53 12.17 1.87 -9.89
C GLY A 53 11.62 2.35 -8.54
N ILE A 54 11.62 1.51 -7.49
CA ILE A 54 11.37 2.01 -6.12
C ILE A 54 12.56 2.87 -5.69
N ASN A 55 12.29 4.15 -5.43
CA ASN A 55 13.24 5.12 -4.92
C ASN A 55 12.53 6.09 -3.96
N LYS A 56 13.31 6.89 -3.22
CA LYS A 56 12.79 7.85 -2.23
C LYS A 56 11.69 8.77 -2.79
N LYS A 57 11.90 9.35 -3.97
CA LYS A 57 10.93 10.27 -4.61
C LYS A 57 9.59 9.58 -4.88
N LEU A 58 9.62 8.34 -5.39
CA LEU A 58 8.39 7.57 -5.59
C LEU A 58 7.69 7.30 -4.25
N LEU A 59 8.42 6.88 -3.23
CA LEU A 59 7.85 6.57 -1.90
C LEU A 59 7.21 7.81 -1.27
N GLU A 60 7.82 8.98 -1.41
CA GLU A 60 7.25 10.27 -0.99
C GLU A 60 5.96 10.63 -1.74
N GLN A 61 5.89 10.36 -3.05
CA GLN A 61 4.67 10.60 -3.84
C GLN A 61 3.52 9.64 -3.46
N LEU A 62 3.86 8.44 -3.02
CA LEU A 62 2.89 7.44 -2.58
C LEU A 62 2.40 7.73 -1.16
N ALA A 63 3.29 8.16 -0.26
CA ALA A 63 2.96 8.41 1.13
C ALA A 63 1.96 9.57 1.26
N GLU A 64 0.83 9.31 1.90
CA GLU A 64 -0.13 10.35 2.30
C GLU A 64 0.33 11.04 3.59
N GLY A 65 1.59 11.48 3.65
CA GLY A 65 2.20 12.01 4.87
C GLY A 65 2.30 11.02 6.04
N ARG A 66 1.88 9.77 5.85
CA ARG A 66 1.93 8.69 6.84
C ARG A 66 2.90 7.62 6.38
N TYR A 67 3.96 7.41 7.15
CA TYR A 67 5.01 6.43 6.89
C TYR A 67 5.79 6.10 8.17
N LYS A 68 6.60 5.04 8.09
CA LYS A 68 7.60 4.66 9.09
C LYS A 68 8.95 4.58 8.39
N VAL A 69 9.98 5.07 9.07
CA VAL A 69 11.38 4.94 8.66
C VAL A 69 12.15 4.12 9.70
N ASN A 70 13.22 3.46 9.28
CA ASN A 70 14.19 2.85 10.20
C ASN A 70 15.19 3.89 10.76
N GLU A 71 16.13 3.43 11.59
CA GLU A 71 17.19 4.27 12.19
C GLU A 71 18.09 4.95 11.15
N LYS A 72 18.19 4.40 9.94
CA LYS A 72 18.94 4.97 8.82
C LYS A 72 18.13 5.97 7.99
N GLY A 73 16.88 6.23 8.37
CA GLY A 73 15.96 7.12 7.65
C GLY A 73 15.35 6.49 6.39
N GLU A 74 15.46 5.17 6.21
CA GLU A 74 14.88 4.47 5.06
C GLU A 74 13.42 4.12 5.33
N TYR A 75 12.55 4.34 4.35
CA TYR A 75 11.16 3.95 4.42
C TYR A 75 11.01 2.43 4.56
N ILE A 76 10.27 2.00 5.57
CA ILE A 76 9.96 0.58 5.84
C ILE A 76 8.46 0.28 5.77
N CYS A 77 7.61 1.30 5.87
CA CYS A 77 6.17 1.17 5.70
C CYS A 77 5.56 2.53 5.34
N LEU A 78 4.57 2.57 4.46
CA LEU A 78 3.85 3.80 4.14
C LEU A 78 2.42 3.52 3.72
N TRP A 79 1.57 4.53 3.87
CA TRP A 79 0.13 4.45 3.59
C TRP A 79 -0.25 5.40 2.45
N PHE A 80 -1.10 4.91 1.56
CA PHE A 80 -1.53 5.63 0.37
C PHE A 80 -2.72 6.55 0.63
N TYR A 81 -3.40 6.39 1.75
CA TYR A 81 -4.45 7.28 2.24
C TYR A 81 -4.61 7.11 3.75
N ASP A 82 -5.48 7.91 4.36
CA ASP A 82 -5.90 7.83 5.75
C ASP A 82 -7.42 8.03 5.88
N ASP A 83 -7.93 8.23 7.09
CA ASP A 83 -9.38 8.37 7.32
C ASP A 83 -9.97 9.59 6.61
N ASN A 84 -9.20 10.68 6.51
CA ASN A 84 -9.63 11.94 5.90
C ASN A 84 -9.50 11.91 4.37
N THR A 85 -8.52 11.16 3.87
CA THR A 85 -8.17 11.07 2.44
C THR A 85 -8.64 9.76 1.80
N ASN A 86 -9.34 8.93 2.58
CA ASN A 86 -9.98 7.72 2.08
C ASN A 86 -10.98 8.08 0.96
N PRO A 87 -10.80 7.55 -0.25
CA PRO A 87 -11.69 7.86 -1.38
C PRO A 87 -13.11 7.32 -1.23
N TYR A 88 -13.37 6.36 -0.32
CA TYR A 88 -14.71 5.83 -0.07
C TYR A 88 -15.18 6.20 1.34
N GLN A 89 -16.14 7.11 1.44
CA GLN A 89 -16.64 7.63 2.72
C GLN A 89 -18.17 7.59 2.75
N LYS A 90 -18.74 7.16 3.88
CA LYS A 90 -20.19 7.15 4.12
C LYS A 90 -20.98 6.50 2.96
N GLY A 91 -20.48 5.39 2.42
CA GLY A 91 -21.16 4.63 1.36
C GLY A 91 -20.96 5.13 -0.06
N LYS A 92 -20.13 6.17 -0.29
CA LYS A 92 -19.92 6.76 -1.62
C LYS A 92 -18.45 7.06 -1.92
N ILE A 93 -18.12 7.08 -3.22
CA ILE A 93 -16.83 7.57 -3.71
C ILE A 93 -16.82 9.10 -3.67
N ILE A 94 -15.73 9.66 -3.13
CA ILE A 94 -15.42 11.08 -3.16
C ILE A 94 -14.49 11.33 -4.36
N PRO A 95 -14.95 12.02 -5.44
CA PRO A 95 -14.23 12.07 -6.71
C PRO A 95 -12.78 12.57 -6.61
N ASP A 96 -12.53 13.64 -5.86
CA ASP A 96 -11.19 14.22 -5.74
C ASP A 96 -10.21 13.31 -5.01
N LEU A 97 -10.67 12.66 -3.95
CA LEU A 97 -9.89 11.68 -3.19
C LEU A 97 -9.62 10.44 -4.02
N TRP A 98 -10.61 9.99 -4.79
CA TRP A 98 -10.45 8.88 -5.73
C TRP A 98 -9.42 9.19 -6.80
N ASN A 99 -9.48 10.37 -7.40
CA ASN A 99 -8.50 10.81 -8.39
C ASN A 99 -7.09 10.91 -7.80
N LYS A 100 -6.95 11.40 -6.56
CA LYS A 100 -5.68 11.42 -5.84
C LYS A 100 -5.13 10.01 -5.62
N TYR A 101 -5.99 9.08 -5.18
CA TYR A 101 -5.61 7.69 -4.95
C TYR A 101 -5.23 6.96 -6.24
N VAL A 102 -6.03 7.11 -7.31
CA VAL A 102 -5.75 6.51 -8.63
C VAL A 102 -4.43 7.00 -9.22
N LYS A 103 -4.03 8.25 -8.98
CA LYS A 103 -2.68 8.73 -9.36
C LYS A 103 -1.57 7.89 -8.73
N LYS A 104 -1.72 7.45 -7.48
CA LYS A 104 -0.77 6.56 -6.79
C LYS A 104 -0.77 5.17 -7.41
N LEU A 105 -1.95 4.61 -7.69
CA LEU A 105 -2.06 3.33 -8.40
C LEU A 105 -1.36 3.38 -9.76
N ARG A 106 -1.52 4.46 -10.52
CA ARG A 106 -0.82 4.66 -11.80
C ARG A 106 0.70 4.73 -11.66
N LEU A 107 1.23 5.20 -10.53
CA LEU A 107 2.67 5.16 -10.26
C LEU A 107 3.12 3.73 -9.98
N LEU A 108 2.37 2.98 -9.16
CA LEU A 108 2.66 1.58 -8.85
C LEU A 108 2.59 0.67 -10.07
N SER A 109 1.63 0.88 -10.98
CA SER A 109 1.48 0.08 -12.21
C SER A 109 2.65 0.21 -13.19
N LYS A 110 3.61 1.11 -12.94
CA LYS A 110 4.83 1.28 -13.75
C LYS A 110 6.02 0.50 -13.20
N LEU A 111 5.87 -0.18 -12.07
CA LEU A 111 6.95 -0.95 -11.44
C LEU A 111 7.10 -2.30 -12.13
N ASP A 112 8.33 -2.60 -12.54
CA ASP A 112 8.70 -3.92 -13.03
C ASP A 112 9.27 -4.76 -11.90
N ARG A 113 8.96 -6.05 -11.87
CA ARG A 113 9.62 -6.98 -10.95
C ARG A 113 11.13 -7.04 -11.23
N LYS A 114 11.97 -7.02 -10.19
CA LYS A 114 13.37 -7.43 -10.30
C LYS A 114 13.38 -8.96 -10.43
N ILE A 115 13.83 -9.43 -11.59
CA ILE A 115 14.11 -10.86 -11.87
C ILE A 115 15.54 -11.13 -11.44
#